data_AF-A0A8H3C2Q1-F1
#
_entry.id   AF-A0A8H3C2Q1-F1
#
_cell.length_a   1.000
_cell.length_b   1.000
_cell.length_c   1.000
_cell.angle_alpha   90.00
_cell.angle_beta   90.00
_cell.angle_gamma   90.00
#
_symmetry.space_group_name_H-M   'P 1'
#
loop_
_entity.id
_entity.type
_entity.pdbx_description
1 polymer ?
#
loop_
_entity_poly.entity_id
_entity_poly.type
_entity_poly.pdbx_seq_one_letter_code
_entity_poly.pdbx_strand_id
1 'polypeptide(L)'
;ATISCVFYGDLYGCGGDNPQPPMSQLADFIRARKLFAYGTTWDAWDHPNCIGWVRSGDKDHDGCAVVLCNGSEGVKWMPVGKEHRGETWTDLLRWHPGEVVINQDGWGEFRCPAGSVSIWTRKDARGRHEF
;
A
#
# COMPACT_ATOMS: atom_id res chain seq x y z
N ALA A 1 4.97 17.80 -7.01
CA ALA A 1 4.75 16.35 -7.20
C ALA A 1 6.01 15.75 -7.80
N THR A 2 6.46 14.60 -7.30
CA THR A 2 7.54 13.83 -7.94
C THR A 2 6.95 12.94 -9.03
N ILE A 3 7.64 12.85 -10.17
CA ILE A 3 7.29 11.92 -11.26
C ILE A 3 8.05 10.63 -10.99
N SER A 4 7.32 9.53 -10.82
CA SER A 4 7.92 8.20 -10.69
C SER A 4 8.31 7.67 -12.07
N CYS A 5 9.52 7.14 -12.18
CA CYS A 5 10.00 6.45 -13.38
C CYS A 5 10.30 5.00 -13.01
N VAL A 6 9.68 4.05 -13.72
CA VAL A 6 9.94 2.62 -13.54
C VAL A 6 11.03 2.20 -14.51
N PHE A 7 12.02 1.45 -14.03
CA PHE A 7 13.07 0.91 -14.87
C PHE A 7 12.59 -0.37 -15.58
N TYR A 8 12.84 -0.47 -16.89
CA TYR A 8 12.41 -1.62 -17.70
C TYR A 8 12.94 -2.95 -17.16
N GLY A 9 14.21 -2.97 -16.73
CA GLY A 9 14.86 -4.16 -16.18
C GLY A 9 14.23 -4.65 -14.88
N ASP A 10 13.69 -3.76 -14.05
CA ASP A 10 13.01 -4.19 -12.81
C ASP A 10 11.64 -4.81 -13.12
N LEU A 11 10.99 -4.41 -14.21
CA LEU A 11 9.67 -4.93 -14.59
C LEU A 11 9.76 -6.25 -15.38
N TYR A 12 10.74 -6.39 -16.28
CA TYR A 12 10.86 -7.53 -17.18
C TYR A 12 12.11 -8.40 -16.96
N GLY A 13 13.01 -7.99 -16.07
CA GLY A 13 14.33 -8.58 -15.91
C GLY A 13 15.33 -8.08 -16.95
N CYS A 14 16.61 -8.35 -16.68
CA CYS A 14 17.72 -8.10 -17.58
C CYS A 14 18.46 -9.41 -17.87
N GLY A 15 18.82 -9.64 -19.13
CA GLY A 15 19.73 -10.73 -19.53
C GLY A 15 21.21 -10.29 -19.55
N GLY A 16 22.05 -11.02 -20.28
CA GLY A 16 23.47 -10.73 -20.46
C GLY A 16 24.38 -11.46 -19.46
N ASP A 17 25.61 -10.97 -19.30
CA ASP A 17 26.65 -11.62 -18.47
C ASP A 17 26.31 -11.64 -16.97
N ASN A 18 25.46 -10.72 -16.52
CA ASN A 18 24.95 -10.67 -15.15
C ASN A 18 23.41 -10.54 -15.16
N PRO A 19 22.68 -11.64 -15.41
CA PRO A 19 21.23 -11.60 -15.52
C PRO A 19 20.58 -11.23 -14.17
N GLN A 20 19.53 -10.41 -14.21
CA GLN A 20 18.74 -10.00 -13.05
C GLN A 20 17.27 -10.35 -13.28
N PRO A 21 16.61 -11.07 -12.36
CA PRO A 21 15.20 -11.37 -12.49
C PRO A 21 14.35 -10.10 -12.33
N PRO A 22 13.13 -10.06 -12.88
CA PRO A 22 12.18 -9.00 -12.57
C PRO A 22 11.84 -8.98 -11.08
N MET A 23 11.53 -7.80 -10.57
CA MET A 23 11.00 -7.63 -9.22
C MET A 23 9.60 -8.24 -9.12
N SER A 24 9.40 -9.05 -8.09
CA SER A 24 8.10 -9.68 -7.81
C SER A 24 7.00 -8.62 -7.64
N GLN A 25 5.88 -8.81 -8.35
CA GLN A 25 4.67 -7.98 -8.30
C GLN A 25 4.86 -6.48 -8.59
N LEU A 26 5.97 -6.04 -9.21
CA LEU A 26 6.16 -4.62 -9.54
C LEU A 26 5.01 -4.03 -10.38
N ALA A 27 4.42 -4.82 -11.29
CA ALA A 27 3.23 -4.42 -12.05
C ALA A 27 2.03 -4.08 -11.14
N ASP A 28 1.86 -4.81 -10.04
CA ASP A 28 0.77 -4.60 -9.08
C ASP A 28 1.01 -3.33 -8.24
N PHE A 29 2.26 -3.00 -7.90
CA PHE A 29 2.59 -1.69 -7.30
C PHE A 29 2.25 -0.52 -8.23
N ILE A 30 2.58 -0.65 -9.51
CA ILE A 30 2.28 0.37 -10.52
C ILE A 30 0.76 0.53 -10.64
N ARG A 31 0.02 -0.57 -10.68
CA ARG A 31 -1.45 -0.58 -10.70
C ARG A 31 -2.02 0.05 -9.42
N ALA A 32 -1.49 -0.29 -8.25
CA ALA A 32 -1.96 0.26 -6.97
C ALA A 32 -1.76 1.77 -6.91
N ARG A 33 -0.61 2.27 -7.39
CA ARG A 33 -0.38 3.71 -7.52
C ARG A 33 -1.41 4.36 -8.45
N LYS A 34 -1.68 3.76 -9.61
CA LYS A 34 -2.63 4.27 -10.61
C LYS A 34 -4.08 4.32 -10.10
N LEU A 35 -4.47 3.44 -9.19
CA LEU A 35 -5.86 3.33 -8.76
C LEU A 35 -6.15 3.94 -7.38
N PHE A 36 -5.16 3.98 -6.47
CA PHE A 36 -5.43 4.29 -5.07
C PHE A 36 -4.55 5.40 -4.47
N ALA A 37 -3.40 5.72 -5.07
CA ALA A 37 -2.47 6.70 -4.49
C ALA A 37 -2.80 8.16 -4.86
N TYR A 38 -4.01 8.60 -4.51
CA TYR A 38 -4.55 9.95 -4.78
C TYR A 38 -4.89 10.69 -3.48
N GLY A 39 -5.19 11.98 -3.58
CA GLY A 39 -5.52 12.80 -2.41
C GLY A 39 -4.33 13.24 -1.57
N THR A 40 -4.64 13.79 -0.40
CA THR A 40 -3.67 14.24 0.60
C THR A 40 -2.90 13.06 1.20
N THR A 41 -1.67 13.32 1.64
CA THR A 41 -0.85 12.34 2.33
C THR A 41 -0.84 12.63 3.83
N TRP A 42 -0.92 11.58 4.65
CA TRP A 42 -0.61 11.64 6.07
C TRP A 42 0.47 10.60 6.38
N ASP A 43 1.53 11.00 7.10
CA ASP A 43 2.75 10.22 7.29
C ASP A 43 2.91 9.75 8.75
N ALA A 44 3.22 8.46 8.95
CA ALA A 44 3.65 7.86 10.21
C ALA A 44 5.12 7.42 10.14
N TRP A 45 6.02 8.34 10.48
CA TRP A 45 7.48 8.18 10.42
C TRP A 45 8.09 8.19 11.84
N ASP A 46 7.48 7.43 12.73
CA ASP A 46 7.78 7.36 14.17
C ASP A 46 8.69 6.16 14.55
N HIS A 47 9.06 5.31 13.60
CA HIS A 47 9.92 4.14 13.86
C HIS A 47 10.94 3.90 12.73
N PRO A 48 12.22 3.63 13.05
CA PRO A 48 13.30 3.54 12.04
C PRO A 48 13.13 2.39 11.04
N ASN A 49 12.52 1.29 11.48
CA ASN A 49 12.34 0.08 10.65
C ASN A 49 10.89 -0.18 10.22
N CYS A 50 9.98 0.74 10.53
CA CYS A 50 8.56 0.60 10.21
C CYS A 50 7.98 1.99 9.96
N ILE A 51 7.59 2.27 8.73
CA ILE A 51 6.95 3.52 8.35
C ILE A 51 5.59 3.22 7.73
N GLY A 52 4.70 4.20 7.76
CA GLY A 52 3.45 4.11 7.05
C GLY A 52 2.99 5.46 6.55
N TRP A 53 2.07 5.45 5.60
CA TRP A 53 1.39 6.64 5.14
C TRP A 53 0.02 6.31 4.61
N VAL A 54 -0.87 7.30 4.64
CA VAL A 54 -2.21 7.22 4.08
C VAL A 54 -2.31 8.18 2.90
N ARG A 55 -2.97 7.74 1.85
CA ARG A 55 -3.44 8.55 0.73
C ARG A 55 -4.96 8.58 0.81
N SER A 56 -5.53 9.76 1.08
CA SER A 56 -6.96 9.91 1.38
C SER A 56 -7.90 9.62 0.22
N GLY A 57 -7.37 9.51 -1.00
CA GLY A 57 -8.21 9.40 -2.20
C GLY A 57 -8.82 10.74 -2.60
N ASP A 58 -9.70 10.69 -3.59
CA ASP A 58 -10.44 11.83 -4.09
C ASP A 58 -11.82 11.40 -4.62
N LYS A 59 -12.51 12.27 -5.35
CA LYS A 59 -13.83 11.96 -5.91
C LYS A 59 -13.86 10.69 -6.77
N ASP A 60 -12.75 10.34 -7.42
CA ASP A 60 -12.65 9.22 -8.35
C ASP A 60 -11.88 8.02 -7.78
N HIS A 61 -11.15 8.19 -6.67
CA HIS A 61 -10.27 7.16 -6.10
C HIS A 61 -10.49 6.96 -4.60
N ASP A 62 -10.55 5.71 -4.14
CA ASP A 62 -10.90 5.38 -2.74
C ASP A 62 -9.73 5.44 -1.74
N GLY A 63 -8.53 5.83 -2.18
CA GLY A 63 -7.38 5.95 -1.31
C GLY A 63 -6.75 4.62 -0.88
N CYS A 64 -5.66 4.71 -0.11
CA CYS A 64 -4.99 3.56 0.48
C CYS A 64 -4.20 3.93 1.74
N ALA A 65 -3.90 2.92 2.54
CA ALA A 65 -2.98 2.98 3.66
C ALA A 65 -1.82 2.03 3.37
N VAL A 66 -0.58 2.49 3.51
CA VAL A 66 0.62 1.70 3.21
C VAL A 66 1.45 1.57 4.46
N VAL A 67 1.95 0.36 4.72
CA VAL A 67 2.93 0.08 5.77
C VAL A 67 4.11 -0.61 5.12
N LEU A 68 5.32 -0.11 5.40
CA LEU A 68 6.59 -0.67 4.94
C LEU A 68 7.44 -0.97 6.17
N CYS A 69 7.94 -2.19 6.29
CA CYS A 69 8.91 -2.52 7.33
C CYS A 69 10.09 -3.32 6.78
N ASN A 70 11.29 -2.99 7.24
CA ASN A 70 12.53 -3.68 6.87
C ASN A 70 13.13 -4.47 8.05
N GLY A 71 12.42 -4.53 9.19
CA GLY A 71 12.76 -5.33 10.35
C GLY A 71 11.77 -6.48 10.57
N SER A 72 11.28 -6.61 11.81
CA SER A 72 10.18 -7.53 12.16
C SER A 72 8.84 -7.09 11.55
N GLU A 73 7.78 -7.87 11.82
CA GLU A 73 6.41 -7.45 11.52
C GLU A 73 6.16 -6.01 12.00
N GLY A 74 5.62 -5.20 11.11
CA GLY A 74 5.33 -3.80 11.34
C GLY A 74 3.85 -3.58 11.62
N VAL A 75 3.55 -2.67 12.53
CA VAL A 75 2.18 -2.22 12.82
C VAL A 75 2.16 -0.70 12.82
N LYS A 76 1.13 -0.11 12.21
CA LYS A 76 0.87 1.34 12.21
C LYS A 76 -0.60 1.62 12.48
N TRP A 77 -0.83 2.43 13.51
CA TRP A 77 -2.14 3.04 13.77
C TRP A 77 -2.24 4.32 12.94
N MET A 78 -3.11 4.36 11.93
CA MET A 78 -3.17 5.48 10.98
C MET A 78 -4.61 5.95 10.72
N PRO A 79 -4.81 7.26 10.49
CA PRO A 79 -6.11 7.81 10.12
C PRO A 79 -6.36 7.64 8.62
N VAL A 80 -7.41 6.92 8.25
CA VAL A 80 -7.90 6.86 6.87
C VAL A 80 -9.05 7.83 6.61
N GLY A 81 -9.74 8.29 7.67
CA GLY A 81 -10.83 9.25 7.58
C GLY A 81 -12.15 8.71 8.11
N LYS A 82 -13.00 9.62 8.61
CA LYS A 82 -14.29 9.27 9.26
C LYS A 82 -15.34 8.78 8.26
N GLU A 83 -15.17 9.09 6.99
CA GLU A 83 -15.93 8.56 5.88
C GLU A 83 -15.77 7.03 5.75
N HIS A 84 -14.65 6.48 6.21
CA HIS A 84 -14.34 5.05 6.15
C HIS A 84 -14.78 4.24 7.38
N ARG A 85 -15.53 4.84 8.33
CA ARG A 85 -15.93 4.16 9.58
C ARG A 85 -16.70 2.86 9.33
N GLY A 86 -16.32 1.80 10.03
CA GLY A 86 -16.95 0.49 9.93
C GLY A 86 -16.60 -0.29 8.66
N GLU A 87 -15.84 0.30 7.74
CA GLU A 87 -15.38 -0.40 6.55
C GLU A 87 -14.32 -1.44 6.92
N THR A 88 -14.25 -2.49 6.09
CA THR A 88 -13.23 -3.53 6.19
C THR A 88 -12.24 -3.39 5.05
N TRP A 89 -10.97 -3.32 5.42
CA TRP A 89 -9.84 -3.13 4.53
C TRP A 89 -8.97 -4.39 4.54
N THR A 90 -8.39 -4.71 3.38
CA THR A 90 -7.52 -5.88 3.18
C THR A 90 -6.34 -5.53 2.29
N ASP A 91 -5.22 -6.22 2.47
CA ASP A 91 -4.00 -6.02 1.69
C ASP A 91 -4.23 -6.35 0.20
N LEU A 92 -3.87 -5.42 -0.67
CA LEU A 92 -4.00 -5.54 -2.12
C LEU A 92 -3.03 -6.57 -2.71
N LEU A 93 -1.83 -6.66 -2.14
CA LEU A 93 -0.78 -7.58 -2.60
C LEU A 93 -1.01 -9.02 -2.13
N ARG A 94 -1.95 -9.21 -1.19
CA ARG A 94 -2.30 -10.49 -0.55
C ARG A 94 -1.12 -11.15 0.18
N TRP A 95 -0.17 -10.34 0.64
CA TRP A 95 0.97 -10.79 1.43
C TRP A 95 0.64 -10.86 2.93
N HIS A 96 -0.34 -10.06 3.37
CA HIS A 96 -0.93 -10.18 4.69
C HIS A 96 -2.37 -10.74 4.60
N PRO A 97 -2.71 -11.84 5.31
CA PRO A 97 -4.03 -12.49 5.17
C PRO A 97 -5.14 -11.86 6.02
N GLY A 98 -4.79 -11.02 7.00
CA GLY A 98 -5.74 -10.39 7.92
C GLY A 98 -6.50 -9.21 7.32
N GLU A 99 -7.44 -8.71 8.11
CA GLU A 99 -8.33 -7.59 7.76
C GLU A 99 -8.21 -6.48 8.81
N VAL A 100 -8.48 -5.24 8.39
CA VAL A 100 -8.53 -4.08 9.27
C VAL A 100 -9.94 -3.51 9.24
N VAL A 101 -10.56 -3.37 10.41
CA VAL A 101 -11.84 -2.66 10.53
C VAL A 101 -11.55 -1.25 11.00
N ILE A 102 -12.02 -0.27 10.24
CA ILE A 102 -11.81 1.14 10.57
C ILE A 102 -12.75 1.53 11.71
N ASN A 103 -12.18 2.09 12.77
CA ASN A 103 -12.94 2.47 13.96
C ASN A 103 -13.82 3.71 13.73
N GLN A 104 -14.59 4.12 14.75
CA GLN A 104 -15.51 5.26 14.69
C GLN A 104 -14.83 6.63 14.55
N ASP A 105 -13.52 6.72 14.75
CA ASP A 105 -12.75 7.95 14.55
C ASP A 105 -12.07 8.01 13.18
N GLY A 106 -12.24 6.96 12.36
CA GLY A 106 -11.61 6.88 11.05
C GLY A 106 -10.17 6.36 11.09
N TRP A 107 -9.81 5.58 12.11
CA TRP A 107 -8.47 5.01 12.29
C TRP A 107 -8.49 3.49 12.16
N GLY A 108 -7.38 2.93 11.66
CA GLY A 108 -7.16 1.49 11.54
C GLY A 108 -5.76 1.08 12.00
N GLU A 109 -5.65 -0.18 12.46
CA GLU A 109 -4.38 -0.82 12.80
C GLU A 109 -3.89 -1.61 11.59
N PHE A 110 -3.03 -1.01 10.80
CA PHE A 110 -2.50 -1.61 9.58
C PHE A 110 -1.21 -2.38 9.87
N ARG A 111 -1.11 -3.59 9.33
CA ARG A 111 0.02 -4.49 9.57
C ARG A 111 0.82 -4.74 8.30
N CYS A 112 2.08 -5.13 8.45
CA CYS A 112 2.97 -5.50 7.36
C CYS A 112 3.86 -6.67 7.79
N PRO A 113 3.95 -7.75 7.00
CA PRO A 113 4.92 -8.82 7.24
C PRO A 113 6.36 -8.30 7.30
N ALA A 114 7.23 -8.97 8.04
CA ALA A 114 8.65 -8.62 8.18
C ALA A 114 9.36 -8.47 6.82
N GLY A 115 10.16 -7.43 6.66
CA GLY A 115 10.95 -7.20 5.43
C GLY A 115 10.12 -6.94 4.18
N SER A 116 8.92 -6.38 4.32
CA SER A 116 7.93 -6.29 3.25
C SER A 116 7.18 -4.95 3.23
N VAL A 117 6.14 -4.90 2.40
CA VAL A 117 5.18 -3.81 2.30
C VAL A 117 3.76 -4.39 2.22
N SER A 118 2.80 -3.70 2.83
CA SER A 118 1.38 -3.98 2.66
C SER A 118 0.65 -2.71 2.22
N ILE A 119 -0.24 -2.87 1.24
CA ILE A 119 -1.04 -1.78 0.68
C ILE A 119 -2.50 -2.10 0.94
N TRP A 120 -3.08 -1.43 1.92
CA TRP A 120 -4.44 -1.62 2.37
C TRP A 120 -5.39 -0.68 1.64
N THR A 121 -6.50 -1.22 1.15
CA THR A 121 -7.66 -0.45 0.71
C THR A 121 -8.94 -1.19 1.07
N ARG A 122 -10.09 -0.55 0.91
CA ARG A 122 -11.41 -1.12 1.19
C ARG A 122 -11.69 -2.35 0.31
N LYS A 123 -12.35 -3.38 0.86
CA LYS A 123 -12.63 -4.66 0.15
C LYS A 123 -13.37 -4.51 -1.18
N ASP A 124 -14.20 -3.48 -1.32
CA ASP A 124 -15.01 -3.16 -2.50
C ASP A 124 -14.60 -1.81 -3.12
N ALA A 125 -13.34 -1.40 -2.95
CA ALA A 125 -12.80 -0.21 -3.60
C ALA A 125 -12.89 -0.32 -5.15
N ARG A 126 -13.16 0.81 -5.80
CA ARG A 126 -13.18 0.95 -7.26
C ARG A 126 -11.84 0.53 -7.85
N GLY A 127 -11.88 -0.24 -8.94
CA GLY A 127 -10.66 -0.77 -9.58
C GLY A 127 -10.00 -1.95 -8.87
N ARG A 128 -10.43 -2.34 -7.66
CA ARG A 128 -9.80 -3.45 -6.93
C ARG A 128 -9.88 -4.80 -7.65
N HIS A 129 -10.89 -5.00 -8.49
CA HIS A 129 -11.06 -6.21 -9.30
C HIS A 129 -9.93 -6.46 -10.33
N GLU A 130 -9.01 -5.49 -10.51
CA GLU A 130 -7.83 -5.63 -11.35
C GLU A 130 -6.64 -6.36 -10.66
N PHE A 131 -6.81 -6.87 -9.42
CA PHE A 131 -5.80 -7.63 -8.65
C PHE A 131 -6.30 -9.05 -8.32
#